data_AF-A0A516KF43-F1
#
_entry.id   AF-A0A516KF43-F1
#
_cell.length_a   1.000
_cell.length_b   1.000
_cell.length_c   1.000
_cell.angle_alpha   90.00
_cell.angle_beta   90.00
_cell.angle_gamma   90.00
#
_symmetry.space_group_name_H-M   'P 1'
#
loop_
_entity.id
_entity.type
_entity.pdbx_description
1 polymer ?
#
loop_
_entity_poly.entity_id
_entity_poly.type
_entity_poly.pdbx_seq_one_letter_code
_entity_poly.pdbx_strand_id
1 'polypeptide(L)'
;MKHSIVCVLFLLILSACSNSDQEVAITKKSVKTDETVQEDPVLEDTSMDSEEEKMVLEFTLPNEQIIINLEHVPILSQFLRGVNDQKAVIRDMELIKLEVSKQPYYLLEFACYQERCSYLLLDQSGNGQSFLLTDLARYKQMAPSPDNTKMLFLFERKKTKNQTTLFTHQVQIFDIEEWKPVKVETEEYSLDYSLPILNASWENDEQIELSIADVSSLESPTLEYWYTSEKRTRKIKLTLSN
;
A
#
# COMPACT_ATOMS: atom_id res chain seq x y z
N MET A 1 -6.31 52.82 -36.31
CA MET A 1 -6.56 51.38 -36.61
C MET A 1 -5.30 50.51 -36.73
N LYS A 2 -4.09 50.98 -36.36
CA LYS A 2 -2.85 50.16 -36.40
C LYS A 2 -2.46 49.52 -35.05
N HIS A 3 -3.01 49.99 -33.93
CA HIS A 3 -2.70 49.44 -32.60
C HIS A 3 -3.55 48.23 -32.19
N SER A 4 -4.68 47.98 -32.87
CA SER A 4 -5.54 46.82 -32.56
C SER A 4 -5.02 45.49 -33.12
N ILE A 5 -4.16 45.54 -34.14
CA ILE A 5 -3.61 44.33 -34.79
C ILE A 5 -2.43 43.77 -33.98
N VAL A 6 -1.72 44.61 -33.22
CA VAL A 6 -0.58 44.19 -32.40
C VAL A 6 -1.01 43.37 -31.18
N CYS A 7 -2.17 43.66 -30.58
CA CYS A 7 -2.69 42.88 -29.45
C CYS A 7 -3.18 41.47 -29.85
N VAL A 8 -3.67 41.28 -31.08
CA VAL A 8 -4.15 39.97 -31.55
C VAL A 8 -2.97 39.03 -31.86
N LEU A 9 -1.82 39.56 -32.29
CA LEU A 9 -0.63 38.75 -32.56
C LEU A 9 0.04 38.22 -31.28
N PHE A 10 -0.14 38.90 -30.13
CA PHE A 10 0.45 38.48 -28.85
C PHE A 10 -0.37 37.37 -28.16
N LEU A 11 -1.67 37.24 -28.48
CA LEU A 11 -2.56 36.23 -27.92
C LEU A 11 -2.41 34.84 -28.56
N LEU A 12 -1.81 34.75 -29.76
CA LEU A 12 -1.60 33.48 -30.46
C LEU A 12 -0.36 32.69 -29.99
N ILE A 13 0.48 33.28 -29.14
CA ILE A 13 1.71 32.65 -28.63
C ILE A 13 1.46 31.92 -27.29
N LEU A 14 0.27 32.07 -26.70
CA LEU A 14 -0.10 31.44 -25.42
C LEU A 14 -0.85 30.11 -25.57
N SER A 15 -1.07 29.63 -26.79
CA SER A 15 -1.68 28.32 -27.08
C SER A 15 -0.65 27.29 -27.58
N ALA A 16 0.58 27.35 -27.08
CA ALA A 16 1.47 26.19 -27.10
C ALA A 16 1.13 25.34 -25.86
N CYS A 17 0.01 24.63 -25.94
CA CYS A 17 -0.27 23.55 -25.00
C CYS A 17 0.82 22.49 -25.21
N SER A 18 1.80 22.44 -24.30
CA SER A 18 2.68 21.29 -24.19
C SER A 18 1.78 20.09 -23.91
N ASN A 19 1.63 19.20 -24.89
CA ASN A 19 1.35 17.82 -24.58
C ASN A 19 2.58 17.30 -23.84
N SER A 20 2.61 17.53 -22.53
CA SER A 20 3.48 16.76 -21.65
C SER A 20 2.91 15.36 -21.68
N ASP A 21 3.61 14.44 -22.33
CA ASP A 21 3.43 13.02 -22.06
C ASP A 21 3.61 12.88 -20.55
N GLN A 22 2.50 12.72 -19.82
CA GLN A 22 2.53 12.57 -18.37
C GLN A 22 3.20 11.23 -18.10
N GLU A 23 4.42 11.28 -17.57
CA GLU A 23 5.11 10.09 -17.11
C GLU A 23 4.36 9.47 -15.95
N VAL A 24 4.09 8.18 -16.07
CA VAL A 24 3.28 7.41 -15.13
C VAL A 24 4.20 6.72 -14.12
N ALA A 25 3.83 6.71 -12.84
CA ALA A 25 4.68 6.12 -11.80
C ALA A 25 4.91 4.62 -11.98
N ILE A 26 3.99 3.90 -12.64
CA ILE A 26 4.08 2.46 -12.82
C ILE A 26 3.77 2.09 -14.26
N THR A 27 4.68 1.35 -14.89
CA THR A 27 4.49 0.82 -16.24
C THR A 27 4.53 -0.71 -16.22
N LYS A 28 3.58 -1.33 -16.92
CA LYS A 28 3.51 -2.77 -17.13
C LYS A 28 4.04 -3.14 -18.51
N LYS A 29 4.98 -4.07 -18.58
CA LYS A 29 5.39 -4.76 -19.81
C LYS A 29 4.90 -6.20 -19.77
N SER A 30 4.28 -6.65 -20.86
CA SER A 30 3.90 -8.07 -21.00
C SER A 30 5.15 -8.86 -21.36
N VAL A 31 5.46 -9.90 -20.59
CA VAL A 31 6.59 -10.77 -20.87
C VAL A 31 6.08 -12.04 -21.55
N LYS A 32 6.74 -12.47 -22.63
CA LYS A 32 6.54 -13.80 -23.23
C LYS A 32 7.59 -14.75 -22.65
N THR A 33 7.40 -15.22 -21.42
CA THR A 33 8.33 -16.20 -20.82
C THR A 33 7.56 -17.44 -20.41
N ASP A 34 8.12 -18.61 -20.73
CA ASP A 34 7.56 -19.95 -20.48
C ASP A 34 8.05 -20.52 -19.13
N GLU A 35 8.47 -19.65 -18.19
CA GLU A 35 9.08 -20.07 -16.91
C GLU A 35 8.49 -19.28 -15.73
N THR A 36 7.98 -20.02 -14.75
CA THR A 36 7.37 -19.56 -13.48
C THR A 36 8.35 -18.92 -12.48
N VAL A 37 9.44 -18.31 -12.94
CA VAL A 37 10.51 -17.82 -12.05
C VAL A 37 10.33 -16.31 -11.81
N GLN A 38 10.04 -15.95 -10.57
CA GLN A 38 10.13 -14.57 -10.08
C GLN A 38 11.61 -14.22 -9.93
N GLU A 39 12.07 -13.17 -10.58
CA GLU A 39 13.45 -12.67 -10.45
C GLU A 39 13.53 -11.57 -9.39
N ASP A 40 14.70 -11.43 -8.76
CA ASP A 40 14.97 -10.37 -7.77
C ASP A 40 14.76 -8.99 -8.42
N PRO A 41 14.19 -8.01 -7.70
CA PRO A 41 14.02 -6.67 -8.23
C PRO A 41 15.36 -5.97 -8.47
N VAL A 42 15.39 -5.10 -9.49
CA VAL A 42 16.61 -4.42 -9.95
C VAL A 42 16.39 -2.92 -9.99
N LEU A 43 17.42 -2.16 -9.56
CA LEU A 43 17.50 -0.71 -9.76
C LEU A 43 18.20 -0.44 -11.09
N GLU A 44 17.55 0.29 -11.99
CA GLU A 44 18.15 0.74 -13.24
C GLU A 44 18.19 2.25 -13.35
N ASP A 45 19.31 2.75 -13.87
CA ASP A 45 19.46 4.14 -14.32
C ASP A 45 19.16 4.18 -15.82
N THR A 46 17.97 4.66 -16.19
CA THR A 46 17.56 4.75 -17.59
C THR A 46 18.17 5.99 -18.27
N SER A 47 19.48 5.94 -18.51
CA SER A 47 20.26 7.03 -19.13
C SER A 47 20.38 6.94 -20.65
N MET A 48 19.68 6.00 -21.31
CA MET A 48 19.96 5.68 -22.72
C MET A 48 19.18 6.50 -23.77
N ASP A 49 18.21 7.35 -23.42
CA ASP A 49 17.48 8.12 -24.44
C ASP A 49 16.84 9.46 -23.97
N SER A 50 17.02 9.88 -22.72
CA SER A 50 16.51 11.17 -22.20
C SER A 50 17.59 11.92 -21.44
N GLU A 51 17.63 13.26 -21.56
CA GLU A 51 18.58 14.15 -20.87
C GLU A 51 18.43 14.18 -19.33
N GLU A 52 17.58 13.31 -18.76
CA GLU A 52 17.32 13.20 -17.33
C GLU A 52 17.59 11.76 -16.85
N GLU A 53 18.46 11.63 -15.85
CA GLU A 53 18.75 10.36 -15.15
C GLU A 53 17.51 9.92 -14.35
N LYS A 54 16.73 8.98 -14.88
CA LYS A 54 15.57 8.43 -14.18
C LYS A 54 15.92 7.14 -13.49
N MET A 55 15.74 7.13 -12.17
CA MET A 55 15.87 5.94 -11.33
C MET A 55 14.56 5.17 -11.32
N VAL A 56 14.61 3.92 -11.78
CA VAL A 56 13.45 3.02 -11.82
C VAL A 56 13.73 1.72 -11.07
N LEU A 57 12.70 1.18 -10.41
CA LEU A 57 12.72 -0.18 -9.87
C LEU A 57 11.96 -1.11 -10.80
N GLU A 58 12.56 -2.24 -11.13
CA GLU A 58 11.94 -3.27 -11.96
C GLU A 58 11.66 -4.53 -11.14
N PHE A 59 10.44 -5.05 -11.25
CA PHE A 59 9.98 -6.29 -10.63
C PHE A 59 9.49 -7.25 -11.72
N THR A 60 10.01 -8.47 -11.74
CA THR A 60 9.57 -9.54 -12.65
C THR A 60 8.57 -10.45 -11.92
N LEU A 61 7.29 -10.35 -12.28
CA LEU A 61 6.23 -11.25 -11.82
C LEU A 61 5.98 -12.33 -12.89
N PRO A 62 5.34 -13.48 -12.55
CA PRO A 62 5.22 -14.62 -13.47
C PRO A 62 4.65 -14.32 -14.86
N ASN A 63 3.80 -13.30 -14.99
CA ASN A 63 3.12 -12.94 -16.24
C ASN A 63 3.34 -11.48 -16.66
N GLU A 64 4.11 -10.70 -15.91
CA GLU A 64 4.26 -9.27 -16.15
C GLU A 64 5.53 -8.72 -15.51
N GLN A 65 6.09 -7.69 -16.15
CA GLN A 65 7.20 -6.92 -15.61
C GLN A 65 6.67 -5.56 -15.21
N ILE A 66 6.90 -5.17 -13.95
CA ILE A 66 6.41 -3.93 -13.35
C ILE A 66 7.58 -3.00 -13.13
N ILE A 67 7.52 -1.81 -13.71
CA ILE A 67 8.54 -0.77 -13.58
C ILE A 67 7.94 0.37 -12.76
N ILE A 68 8.60 0.73 -11.65
CA ILE A 68 8.21 1.83 -10.77
C ILE A 68 9.20 2.98 -10.96
N ASN A 69 8.73 4.13 -11.43
CA ASN A 69 9.52 5.36 -11.46
C ASN A 69 9.58 5.97 -10.06
N LEU A 70 10.78 6.03 -9.48
CA LEU A 70 11.00 6.50 -8.11
C LEU A 70 10.75 7.99 -7.92
N GLU A 71 10.75 8.80 -8.99
CA GLU A 71 10.42 10.22 -8.91
C GLU A 71 8.96 10.46 -8.50
N HIS A 72 8.08 9.55 -8.88
CA HIS A 72 6.64 9.61 -8.59
C HIS A 72 6.26 8.87 -7.30
N VAL A 73 7.23 8.24 -6.61
CA VAL A 73 7.01 7.54 -5.33
C VAL A 73 7.99 8.09 -4.27
N PRO A 74 7.74 9.31 -3.73
CA PRO A 74 8.71 10.00 -2.88
C PRO A 74 9.12 9.23 -1.63
N ILE A 75 8.19 8.49 -1.01
CA ILE A 75 8.46 7.68 0.18
C ILE A 75 9.55 6.64 -0.12
N LEU A 76 9.46 5.97 -1.27
CA LEU A 76 10.40 4.92 -1.67
C LEU A 76 11.74 5.51 -2.08
N SER A 77 11.73 6.62 -2.83
CA SER A 77 12.95 7.36 -3.22
C SER A 77 13.72 7.87 -2.00
N GLN A 78 13.02 8.46 -1.02
CA GLN A 78 13.64 8.94 0.22
C GLN A 78 14.21 7.80 1.05
N PHE A 79 13.49 6.68 1.17
CA PHE A 79 13.98 5.50 1.87
C PHE A 79 15.27 4.96 1.22
N LEU A 80 15.29 4.78 -0.10
CA LEU A 80 16.45 4.25 -0.83
C LEU A 80 17.67 5.18 -0.75
N ARG A 81 17.46 6.50 -0.74
CA ARG A 81 18.56 7.47 -0.52
C ARG A 81 19.14 7.41 0.89
N GLY A 82 18.37 6.93 1.86
CA GLY A 82 18.76 6.84 3.27
C GLY A 82 19.50 5.56 3.66
N VAL A 83 19.59 4.56 2.79
CA VAL A 83 20.24 3.27 3.08
C VAL A 83 21.63 3.18 2.47
N ASN A 84 22.55 2.50 3.15
CA ASN A 84 23.95 2.37 2.69
C ASN A 84 24.10 1.41 1.49
N ASP A 85 23.32 0.33 1.46
CA ASP A 85 23.35 -0.70 0.42
C ASP A 85 21.96 -0.82 -0.21
N GLN A 86 21.70 0.00 -1.23
CA GLN A 86 20.42 0.01 -1.95
C GLN A 86 20.14 -1.33 -2.60
N LYS A 87 21.14 -1.99 -3.19
CA LYS A 87 20.96 -3.25 -3.90
C LYS A 87 20.51 -4.36 -2.96
N ALA A 88 21.13 -4.44 -1.77
CA ALA A 88 20.71 -5.40 -0.76
C ALA A 88 19.26 -5.14 -0.30
N VAL A 89 18.92 -3.87 -0.06
CA VAL A 89 17.58 -3.49 0.42
C VAL A 89 16.51 -3.70 -0.65
N ILE A 90 16.82 -3.46 -1.93
CA ILE A 90 15.89 -3.67 -3.04
C ILE A 90 15.61 -5.16 -3.22
N ARG A 91 16.62 -6.01 -3.17
CA ARG A 91 16.45 -7.47 -3.24
C ARG A 91 15.51 -8.03 -2.16
N ASP A 92 15.44 -7.37 -1.00
CA ASP A 92 14.55 -7.76 0.10
C ASP A 92 13.12 -7.17 -0.05
N MET A 93 12.82 -6.44 -1.13
CA MET A 93 11.48 -5.94 -1.43
C MET A 93 10.64 -7.01 -2.14
N GLU A 94 9.34 -7.03 -1.84
CA GLU A 94 8.39 -7.94 -2.47
C GLU A 94 7.21 -7.15 -3.04
N LEU A 95 6.81 -7.47 -4.28
CA LEU A 95 5.67 -6.85 -4.94
C LEU A 95 4.54 -7.88 -5.09
N ILE A 96 3.45 -7.65 -4.39
CA ILE A 96 2.27 -8.53 -4.40
C ILE A 96 1.21 -7.90 -5.29
N LYS A 97 0.74 -8.64 -6.29
CA LYS A 97 -0.41 -8.21 -7.10
C LYS A 97 -1.71 -8.40 -6.33
N LEU A 98 -2.57 -7.40 -6.34
CA LEU A 98 -3.91 -7.47 -5.77
C LEU A 98 -4.90 -7.87 -6.87
N GLU A 99 -5.59 -8.99 -6.68
CA GLU A 99 -6.62 -9.49 -7.58
C GLU A 99 -7.96 -8.80 -7.30
N VAL A 100 -7.99 -7.48 -7.49
CA VAL A 100 -9.15 -6.64 -7.22
C VAL A 100 -9.46 -5.72 -8.39
N SER A 101 -10.76 -5.53 -8.65
CA SER A 101 -11.26 -4.72 -9.77
C SER A 101 -10.71 -5.18 -11.14
N LYS A 102 -10.94 -4.36 -12.18
CA LYS A 102 -10.47 -4.58 -13.55
C LYS A 102 -9.06 -4.05 -13.79
N GLN A 103 -8.55 -3.23 -12.88
CA GLN A 103 -7.24 -2.59 -12.98
C GLN A 103 -6.28 -3.22 -11.98
N PRO A 104 -5.00 -3.44 -12.34
CA PRO A 104 -4.06 -4.08 -11.46
C PRO A 104 -3.53 -3.10 -10.40
N TYR A 105 -3.72 -3.45 -9.13
CA TYR A 105 -3.10 -2.77 -7.99
C TYR A 105 -2.01 -3.65 -7.39
N TYR A 106 -1.04 -3.02 -6.73
CA TYR A 106 0.08 -3.75 -6.13
C TYR A 106 0.31 -3.31 -4.69
N LEU A 107 0.78 -4.24 -3.88
CA LEU A 107 1.24 -4.01 -2.52
C LEU A 107 2.74 -4.26 -2.49
N LEU A 108 3.52 -3.20 -2.29
CA LEU A 108 4.97 -3.28 -2.13
C LEU A 108 5.32 -3.44 -0.65
N GLU A 109 5.99 -4.53 -0.31
CA GLU A 109 6.69 -4.71 0.97
C GLU A 109 8.10 -4.12 0.85
N PHE A 110 8.45 -3.20 1.74
CA PHE A 110 9.77 -2.56 1.76
C PHE A 110 10.22 -2.25 3.20
N ALA A 111 11.49 -1.88 3.37
CA ALA A 111 12.05 -1.49 4.67
C ALA A 111 11.85 -2.56 5.77
N CYS A 112 12.09 -3.83 5.43
CA CYS A 112 11.85 -4.95 6.33
C CYS A 112 12.90 -5.08 7.44
N TYR A 113 12.45 -5.33 8.67
CA TYR A 113 13.29 -5.59 9.84
C TYR A 113 12.60 -6.56 10.81
N GLN A 114 13.21 -7.72 11.04
CA GLN A 114 12.70 -8.76 11.96
C GLN A 114 11.24 -9.14 11.68
N GLU A 115 10.96 -9.63 10.47
CA GLU A 115 9.62 -10.05 9.99
C GLU A 115 8.56 -8.93 9.97
N ARG A 116 9.00 -7.67 10.01
CA ARG A 116 8.12 -6.51 9.93
C ARG A 116 8.55 -5.62 8.78
N CYS A 117 7.63 -5.28 7.90
CA CYS A 117 7.88 -4.44 6.75
C CYS A 117 6.99 -3.19 6.78
N SER A 118 7.33 -2.23 5.95
CA SER A 118 6.44 -1.15 5.57
C SER A 118 5.72 -1.54 4.28
N TYR A 119 4.47 -1.12 4.15
CA TYR A 119 3.57 -1.58 3.09
C TYR A 119 3.03 -0.39 2.30
N LEU A 120 3.35 -0.34 1.01
CA LEU A 120 2.94 0.73 0.11
C LEU A 120 1.95 0.18 -0.92
N LEU A 121 0.74 0.70 -0.92
CA LEU A 121 -0.24 0.43 -1.96
C LEU A 121 0.07 1.27 -3.19
N LEU A 122 0.01 0.65 -4.36
CA LEU A 122 0.47 1.19 -5.63
C LEU A 122 -0.62 1.04 -6.70
N ASP A 123 -0.95 2.16 -7.34
CA ASP A 123 -1.90 2.24 -8.45
C ASP A 123 -1.17 2.30 -9.80
N GLN A 124 -1.60 1.48 -10.75
CA GLN A 124 -1.14 1.59 -12.16
C GLN A 124 -1.97 2.56 -13.00
N SER A 125 -3.07 3.09 -12.48
CA SER A 125 -3.94 4.03 -13.17
C SER A 125 -3.38 5.46 -13.16
N GLY A 126 -3.54 6.17 -14.29
CA GLY A 126 -3.16 7.57 -14.42
C GLY A 126 -1.68 7.83 -14.11
N ASN A 127 -1.39 8.88 -13.33
CA ASN A 127 -0.02 9.29 -12.96
C ASN A 127 0.69 8.31 -12.00
N GLY A 128 0.03 7.22 -11.59
CA GLY A 128 0.55 6.25 -10.64
C GLY A 128 0.64 6.83 -9.22
N GLN A 129 -0.33 6.47 -8.40
CA GLN A 129 -0.43 6.95 -7.03
C GLN A 129 0.14 5.91 -6.06
N SER A 130 0.63 6.39 -4.92
CA SER A 130 1.10 5.52 -3.85
C SER A 130 0.49 5.93 -2.51
N PHE A 131 0.21 4.96 -1.65
CA PHE A 131 -0.35 5.19 -0.32
C PHE A 131 0.31 4.26 0.70
N LEU A 132 0.93 4.83 1.75
CA LEU A 132 1.54 4.05 2.82
C LEU A 132 0.45 3.51 3.75
N LEU A 133 0.21 2.20 3.72
CA LEU A 133 -0.81 1.56 4.55
C LEU A 133 -0.36 1.42 6.01
N THR A 134 0.90 1.01 6.22
CA THR A 134 1.52 0.92 7.55
C THR A 134 3.04 0.87 7.42
N ASP A 135 3.73 1.22 8.51
CA ASP A 135 5.16 1.04 8.69
C ASP A 135 5.47 -0.11 9.67
N LEU A 136 6.60 -0.79 9.49
CA LEU A 136 7.17 -1.78 10.42
C LEU A 136 6.14 -2.68 11.14
N ALA A 137 5.31 -3.36 10.37
CA ALA A 137 4.31 -4.31 10.84
C ALA A 137 4.43 -5.65 10.12
N ARG A 138 3.82 -6.69 10.66
CA ARG A 138 3.73 -7.99 9.99
C ARG A 138 2.39 -8.07 9.26
N TYR A 139 2.41 -8.39 7.97
CA TYR A 139 1.20 -8.72 7.23
C TYR A 139 0.50 -9.95 7.83
N LYS A 140 -0.83 -9.87 7.97
CA LYS A 140 -1.64 -10.99 8.47
C LYS A 140 -2.66 -11.44 7.44
N GLN A 141 -3.39 -10.48 6.87
CA GLN A 141 -4.52 -10.78 6.00
C GLN A 141 -4.83 -9.56 5.14
N MET A 142 -5.31 -9.82 3.93
CA MET A 142 -6.09 -8.87 3.14
C MET A 142 -7.33 -9.56 2.57
N ALA A 143 -8.38 -8.79 2.32
CA ALA A 143 -9.59 -9.30 1.68
C ALA A 143 -10.30 -8.20 0.88
N PRO A 144 -10.70 -8.46 -0.38
CA PRO A 144 -11.57 -7.55 -1.12
C PRO A 144 -12.97 -7.51 -0.53
N SER A 145 -13.63 -6.36 -0.64
CA SER A 145 -15.08 -6.26 -0.43
C SER A 145 -15.84 -7.13 -1.44
N PRO A 146 -17.09 -7.53 -1.14
CA PRO A 146 -17.90 -8.34 -2.06
C PRO A 146 -18.04 -7.73 -3.46
N ASP A 147 -18.18 -6.41 -3.57
CA ASP A 147 -18.22 -5.67 -4.82
C ASP A 147 -16.84 -5.42 -5.48
N ASN A 148 -15.74 -5.76 -4.81
CA ASN A 148 -14.35 -5.50 -5.19
C ASN A 148 -14.00 -4.02 -5.37
N THR A 149 -14.68 -3.09 -4.68
CA THR A 149 -14.35 -1.65 -4.69
C THR A 149 -13.46 -1.22 -3.52
N LYS A 150 -13.32 -2.06 -2.50
CA LYS A 150 -12.52 -1.79 -1.29
C LYS A 150 -11.64 -2.97 -0.94
N MET A 151 -10.56 -2.67 -0.21
CA MET A 151 -9.64 -3.63 0.35
C MET A 151 -9.57 -3.48 1.87
N LEU A 152 -9.72 -4.59 2.58
CA LEU A 152 -9.41 -4.71 3.99
C LEU A 152 -7.97 -5.21 4.12
N PHE A 153 -7.18 -4.55 4.96
CA PHE A 153 -5.84 -4.99 5.36
C PHE A 153 -5.78 -5.16 6.88
N LEU A 154 -5.16 -6.25 7.31
CA LEU A 154 -4.88 -6.55 8.71
C LEU A 154 -3.36 -6.69 8.89
N PHE A 155 -2.81 -5.83 9.75
CA PHE A 155 -1.40 -5.83 10.12
C PHE A 155 -1.23 -6.11 11.60
N GLU A 156 -0.09 -6.64 12.00
CA GLU A 156 0.20 -7.01 13.38
C GLU A 156 1.54 -6.42 13.85
N ARG A 157 1.57 -5.98 15.10
CA ARG A 157 2.79 -5.63 15.83
C ARG A 157 2.89 -6.44 17.11
N LYS A 158 4.10 -6.94 17.34
CA LYS A 158 4.48 -7.60 18.60
C LYS A 158 4.85 -6.54 19.64
N LYS A 159 4.27 -6.65 20.83
CA LYS A 159 4.64 -5.87 22.03
C LYS A 159 4.98 -6.84 23.16
N THR A 160 6.18 -6.73 23.72
CA THR A 160 6.56 -7.53 24.89
C THR A 160 6.36 -6.69 26.14
N LYS A 161 5.54 -7.17 27.08
CA LYS A 161 5.32 -6.53 28.38
C LYS A 161 5.34 -7.62 29.46
N ASN A 162 6.09 -7.39 30.55
CA ASN A 162 6.18 -8.29 31.69
C ASN A 162 6.44 -9.78 31.32
N GLN A 163 7.34 -10.04 30.37
CA GLN A 163 7.65 -11.38 29.82
C GLN A 163 6.54 -12.03 28.99
N THR A 164 5.37 -11.41 28.86
CA THR A 164 4.30 -11.84 27.96
C THR A 164 4.45 -11.15 26.61
N THR A 165 4.35 -11.93 25.54
CA THR A 165 4.26 -11.40 24.17
C THR A 165 2.80 -11.15 23.81
N LEU A 166 2.48 -9.89 23.54
CA LEU A 166 1.17 -9.44 23.07
C LEU A 166 1.26 -9.11 21.58
N PHE A 167 0.16 -9.35 20.85
CA PHE A 167 0.04 -9.06 19.43
C PHE A 167 -1.13 -8.10 19.23
N THR A 168 -0.81 -6.85 18.88
CA THR A 168 -1.80 -5.83 18.58
C THR A 168 -1.90 -5.63 17.09
N HIS A 169 -3.08 -5.28 16.60
CA HIS A 169 -3.37 -5.25 15.17
C HIS A 169 -3.88 -3.89 14.72
N GLN A 170 -3.61 -3.58 13.45
CA GLN A 170 -4.22 -2.47 12.73
C GLN A 170 -5.17 -3.03 11.68
N VAL A 171 -6.37 -2.47 11.59
CA VAL A 171 -7.30 -2.71 10.49
C VAL A 171 -7.34 -1.44 9.65
N GLN A 172 -6.97 -1.57 8.37
CA GLN A 172 -7.03 -0.48 7.41
C GLN A 172 -8.00 -0.89 6.30
N ILE A 173 -8.96 -0.02 5.99
CA ILE A 173 -9.82 -0.18 4.82
C ILE A 173 -9.45 0.91 3.83
N PHE A 174 -9.35 0.53 2.56
CA PHE A 174 -8.96 1.41 1.48
C PHE A 174 -9.94 1.26 0.33
N ASP A 175 -10.51 2.38 -0.14
CA ASP A 175 -11.31 2.43 -1.35
C ASP A 175 -10.36 2.53 -2.54
N ILE A 176 -10.34 1.48 -3.37
CA ILE A 176 -9.40 1.39 -4.49
C ILE A 176 -9.90 2.16 -5.72
N GLU A 177 -11.21 2.42 -5.82
CA GLU A 177 -11.77 3.21 -6.92
C GLU A 177 -11.59 4.71 -6.67
N GLU A 178 -11.81 5.16 -5.44
CA GLU A 178 -11.64 6.56 -5.04
C GLU A 178 -10.21 6.89 -4.56
N TRP A 179 -9.36 5.87 -4.45
CA TRP A 179 -7.98 5.96 -3.98
C TRP A 179 -7.82 6.68 -2.63
N LYS A 180 -8.59 6.26 -1.63
CA LYS A 180 -8.56 6.90 -0.30
C LYS A 180 -8.81 5.89 0.83
N PRO A 181 -8.23 6.11 2.02
CA PRO A 181 -8.57 5.31 3.19
C PRO A 181 -10.04 5.55 3.58
N VAL A 182 -10.75 4.46 3.89
CA VAL A 182 -12.13 4.51 4.39
C VAL A 182 -12.10 4.56 5.91
N LYS A 183 -12.86 5.48 6.50
CA LYS A 183 -13.00 5.56 7.94
C LYS A 183 -13.98 4.49 8.43
N VAL A 184 -13.67 3.91 9.57
CA VAL A 184 -14.54 2.95 10.24
C VAL A 184 -15.04 3.60 11.52
N GLU A 185 -16.35 3.66 11.68
CA GLU A 185 -17.00 4.26 12.84
C GLU A 185 -16.91 3.30 14.03
N THR A 186 -16.24 3.75 15.09
CA THR A 186 -16.15 3.02 16.36
C THR A 186 -15.85 4.00 17.50
N GLU A 187 -16.75 4.06 18.48
CA GLU A 187 -16.53 4.86 19.70
C GLU A 187 -15.75 4.09 20.77
N GLU A 188 -15.77 2.77 20.71
CA GLU A 188 -15.27 1.90 21.79
C GLU A 188 -13.82 1.44 21.56
N TYR A 189 -13.39 1.37 20.29
CA TYR A 189 -12.12 0.76 19.91
C TYR A 189 -11.30 1.64 18.97
N SER A 190 -9.98 1.66 19.17
CA SER A 190 -9.04 2.13 18.15
C SER A 190 -8.63 0.97 17.26
N LEU A 191 -8.76 1.13 15.94
CA LEU A 191 -8.29 0.13 14.97
C LEU A 191 -6.80 0.29 14.63
N ASP A 192 -6.04 1.05 15.42
CA ASP A 192 -4.61 1.29 15.24
C ASP A 192 -3.80 0.68 16.40
N TYR A 193 -3.37 -0.57 16.24
CA TYR A 193 -2.50 -1.32 17.16
C TYR A 193 -2.92 -1.29 18.64
N SER A 194 -4.23 -1.25 18.90
CA SER A 194 -4.79 -1.24 20.26
C SER A 194 -5.37 -2.60 20.67
N LEU A 195 -5.76 -3.43 19.71
CA LEU A 195 -6.49 -4.68 19.95
C LEU A 195 -5.78 -5.93 19.41
N PRO A 196 -5.91 -7.08 20.09
CA PRO A 196 -5.71 -8.37 19.46
C PRO A 196 -6.90 -8.71 18.56
N ILE A 197 -6.68 -8.71 17.25
CA ILE A 197 -7.67 -9.06 16.23
C ILE A 197 -7.20 -10.34 15.57
N LEU A 198 -7.96 -11.41 15.73
CA LEU A 198 -7.57 -12.74 15.26
C LEU A 198 -7.99 -12.96 13.80
N ASN A 199 -9.09 -12.33 13.40
CA ASN A 199 -9.62 -12.39 12.05
C ASN A 199 -10.41 -11.11 11.75
N ALA A 200 -10.40 -10.70 10.49
CA ALA A 200 -11.23 -9.62 9.98
C ALA A 200 -11.88 -10.06 8.66
N SER A 201 -13.16 -9.81 8.46
CA SER A 201 -13.85 -10.21 7.23
C SER A 201 -14.96 -9.25 6.86
N TRP A 202 -15.29 -9.19 5.57
CA TRP A 202 -16.45 -8.45 5.09
C TRP A 202 -17.74 -9.22 5.38
N GLU A 203 -18.76 -8.50 5.86
CA GLU A 203 -20.14 -9.01 5.95
C GLU A 203 -20.95 -8.58 4.72
N ASN A 204 -20.70 -7.36 4.25
CA ASN A 204 -21.23 -6.74 3.03
C ASN A 204 -20.31 -5.57 2.63
N ASP A 205 -20.67 -4.76 1.63
CA ASP A 205 -19.81 -3.69 1.11
C ASP A 205 -19.62 -2.50 2.09
N GLU A 206 -20.42 -2.41 3.15
CA GLU A 206 -20.41 -1.31 4.13
C GLU A 206 -20.07 -1.78 5.55
N GLN A 207 -19.86 -3.07 5.76
CA GLN A 207 -19.67 -3.64 7.10
C GLN A 207 -18.59 -4.72 7.13
N ILE A 208 -17.78 -4.63 8.18
CA ILE A 208 -16.78 -5.63 8.51
C ILE A 208 -17.09 -6.27 9.87
N GLU A 209 -16.71 -7.53 10.01
CA GLU A 209 -16.73 -8.26 11.26
C GLU A 209 -15.30 -8.53 11.72
N LEU A 210 -15.01 -8.20 12.98
CA LEU A 210 -13.75 -8.49 13.63
C LEU A 210 -13.93 -9.56 14.72
N SER A 211 -13.04 -10.54 14.74
CA SER A 211 -12.93 -11.50 15.85
C SER A 211 -11.85 -10.99 16.81
N ILE A 212 -12.26 -10.56 18.00
CA ILE A 212 -11.38 -9.99 19.03
C ILE A 212 -11.37 -10.85 20.29
N ALA A 213 -10.39 -10.60 21.17
CA ALA A 213 -10.34 -11.24 22.48
C ALA A 213 -11.63 -11.02 23.29
N ASP A 214 -12.19 -12.10 23.82
CA ASP A 214 -13.32 -12.04 24.75
C ASP A 214 -12.82 -11.73 26.17
N VAL A 215 -12.58 -10.45 26.41
CA VAL A 215 -12.09 -9.92 27.69
C VAL A 215 -12.95 -8.74 28.13
N SER A 216 -13.16 -8.61 29.44
CA SER A 216 -13.87 -7.48 30.03
C SER A 216 -13.08 -6.17 29.99
N SER A 217 -11.77 -6.24 29.76
CA SER A 217 -10.87 -5.08 29.63
C SER A 217 -9.65 -5.44 28.78
N LEU A 218 -9.17 -4.47 28.01
CA LEU A 218 -7.97 -4.56 27.18
C LEU A 218 -6.69 -4.22 27.96
N GLU A 219 -6.83 -3.92 29.25
CA GLU A 219 -5.72 -3.63 30.14
C GLU A 219 -4.90 -4.88 30.51
N SER A 220 -3.64 -4.64 30.84
CA SER A 220 -2.62 -5.69 30.78
C SER A 220 -2.76 -6.90 31.72
N PRO A 221 -3.37 -6.93 32.93
CA PRO A 221 -3.50 -8.23 33.57
C PRO A 221 -4.51 -9.13 32.82
N THR A 222 -5.61 -8.56 32.33
CA THR A 222 -6.67 -9.30 31.66
C THR A 222 -6.22 -9.79 30.28
N LEU A 223 -5.55 -8.93 29.52
CA LEU A 223 -5.06 -9.28 28.18
C LEU A 223 -3.93 -10.32 28.24
N GLU A 224 -2.97 -10.17 29.18
CA GLU A 224 -1.90 -11.16 29.37
C GLU A 224 -2.47 -12.52 29.76
N TYR A 225 -3.44 -12.58 30.67
CA TYR A 225 -4.13 -13.82 31.02
C TYR A 225 -4.79 -14.46 29.80
N TRP A 226 -5.50 -13.67 28.99
CA TRP A 226 -6.16 -14.16 27.78
C TRP A 226 -5.18 -14.87 26.84
N TYR A 227 -3.97 -14.31 26.64
CA TYR A 227 -2.92 -14.93 25.81
C TYR A 227 -2.43 -16.29 26.33
N THR A 228 -2.58 -16.56 27.62
CA THR A 228 -2.19 -17.82 28.27
C THR A 228 -3.37 -18.78 28.47
N SER A 229 -4.59 -18.39 28.09
CA SER A 229 -5.83 -19.14 28.29
C SER A 229 -6.28 -19.88 27.01
N GLU A 230 -7.54 -20.34 26.98
CA GLU A 230 -8.21 -20.89 25.79
C GLU A 230 -8.38 -19.87 24.64
N LYS A 231 -8.03 -18.58 24.84
CA LYS A 231 -8.12 -17.51 23.84
C LYS A 231 -9.53 -17.37 23.21
N ARG A 232 -10.56 -17.39 24.06
CA ARG A 232 -11.95 -17.18 23.63
C ARG A 232 -12.10 -15.85 22.90
N THR A 233 -12.97 -15.82 21.91
CA THR A 233 -13.19 -14.65 21.07
C THR A 233 -14.65 -14.24 21.08
N ARG A 234 -14.86 -12.94 20.83
CA ARG A 234 -16.17 -12.37 20.52
C ARG A 234 -16.09 -11.64 19.19
N LYS A 235 -17.22 -11.56 18.50
CA LYS A 235 -17.36 -10.87 17.23
C LYS A 235 -17.89 -9.46 17.46
N ILE A 236 -17.30 -8.48 16.80
CA ILE A 236 -17.82 -7.12 16.73
C ILE A 236 -18.03 -6.75 15.26
N LYS A 237 -19.11 -6.02 14.98
CA LYS A 237 -19.42 -5.52 13.64
C LYS A 237 -19.19 -4.03 13.61
N LEU A 238 -18.49 -3.57 12.59
CA LEU A 238 -18.18 -2.16 12.40
C LEU A 238 -18.72 -1.72 11.04
N THR A 239 -19.22 -0.50 10.99
CA THR A 239 -19.79 0.10 9.78
C THR A 239 -18.83 1.15 9.24
N LEU A 240 -18.73 1.23 7.91
CA LEU A 240 -17.92 2.23 7.23
C LEU A 240 -18.62 3.60 7.29
N SER A 241 -17.83 4.65 7.49
CA SER A 241 -18.29 6.03 7.36
C SER A 241 -18.08 6.50 5.92
N ASN A 242 -19.13 7.08 5.33
CA ASN A 242 -19.06 7.78 4.05
C ASN A 242 -18.33 9.13 4.17
#